data_AF-A0A8S0V020-F1
#
_entry.id   AF-A0A8S0V020-F1
#
_cell.length_a   1.000
_cell.length_b   1.000
_cell.length_c   1.000
_cell.angle_alpha   90.00
_cell.angle_beta   90.00
_cell.angle_gamma   90.00
#
_symmetry.space_group_name_H-M   'P 1'
#
loop_
_entity.id
_entity.type
_entity.pdbx_description
1 polymer ?
#
loop_
_entity_poly.entity_id
_entity_poly.type
_entity_poly.pdbx_seq_one_letter_code
_entity_poly.pdbx_strand_id
1 'polypeptide(L)'
;MMLWKRILLKNLVKRVGKSNFRGKEDDAQNFMADSLVIGHKVEGSPRMPKRKVRNVESNKDKVKKQKTRENNEINEGYDAVDRISDLPDHIVHHIFALLHCPKDVARTSILSKRWKSIFDSYLTFDFDERYFRVHWGRGKHNRIKAREMQKKNFKNCIEKSLAARLEPKSCIHKFRLYVNNLNDKLAYCMDRWLSAAVDKNVKELEVHVNVKRNQYLLPDVILMSEAITSLKLSGCVSLFCFTAVKLCNLRELSMKKSLVTEAMIQKVEHGCPLIEDLRLVHCRGPVCLRISELVKLRRVELHECDTLSSVEIEASNLETFWYHGQNNQPCKFNMTGCQNLKQLTLNAGEMTDEMFQNCISKFPLLEKLFLKECNSLDKITIISGKLKSLALNQCMMLQEANINTPSLFSLEYSGHKMSFPSMNISGLREAKFHFNPSSKDSYISELQKFFGNFDQFKDFKLIMHSKQNMTILENPREVRFVRYIDEKLELTTSKSSVLRSVDSWLRALHRKRLTVVSSSSEFSKCIHTLIMNREDDSYCCRYYSRKCWRHYLAGVKMSEILNNSDKTTYEFKWRSTPVSC
;
A
#
# COMPACT_ATOMS: atom_id res chain seq x y z
N MET A 1 -7.45 -33.13 33.08
CA MET A 1 -6.69 -34.40 33.09
C MET A 1 -5.22 -34.09 33.35
N MET A 2 -4.60 -34.62 34.43
CA MET A 2 -3.25 -34.23 34.86
C MET A 2 -2.24 -35.38 34.70
N LEU A 3 -1.19 -35.19 33.89
CA LEU A 3 -0.04 -36.13 33.85
C LEU A 3 1.26 -35.55 33.25
N TRP A 4 1.18 -34.57 32.33
CA TRP A 4 2.34 -34.11 31.54
C TRP A 4 3.36 -33.20 32.28
N LYS A 5 3.06 -32.72 33.50
CA LYS A 5 3.92 -31.74 34.21
C LYS A 5 5.20 -32.30 34.87
N ARG A 6 5.49 -33.61 34.81
CA ARG A 6 6.59 -34.24 35.58
C ARG A 6 7.86 -34.64 34.80
N ILE A 7 7.88 -34.56 33.46
CA ILE A 7 8.99 -35.12 32.66
C ILE A 7 10.11 -34.08 32.36
N LEU A 8 9.78 -32.80 32.20
CA LEU A 8 10.73 -31.77 31.74
C LEU A 8 11.82 -31.34 32.74
N LEU A 9 11.77 -31.78 34.01
CA LEU A 9 12.66 -31.28 35.08
C LEU A 9 13.97 -32.06 35.27
N LYS A 10 14.23 -33.16 34.55
CA LYS A 10 15.44 -34.00 34.75
C LYS A 10 16.65 -33.69 33.86
N ASN A 11 16.52 -32.89 32.80
CA ASN A 11 17.57 -32.73 31.77
C ASN A 11 18.42 -31.45 31.87
N LEU A 12 18.28 -30.63 32.93
CA LEU A 12 18.95 -29.32 33.04
C LEU A 12 20.32 -29.33 33.77
N VAL A 13 20.80 -30.47 34.24
CA VAL A 13 22.01 -30.55 35.11
C VAL A 13 23.32 -30.84 34.36
N LYS A 14 23.27 -31.23 33.07
CA LYS A 14 24.46 -31.58 32.27
C LYS A 14 24.75 -30.58 31.13
N ARG A 15 25.21 -29.36 31.47
CA ARG A 15 25.98 -28.47 30.56
C ARG A 15 26.69 -27.32 31.31
N VAL A 16 27.58 -27.66 32.24
CA VAL A 16 28.63 -26.74 32.72
C VAL A 16 29.96 -27.20 32.13
N GLY A 17 30.55 -26.38 31.25
CA GLY A 17 31.83 -26.64 30.59
C GLY A 17 32.65 -25.35 30.53
N LYS A 18 33.91 -25.41 30.94
CA LYS A 18 34.77 -24.24 31.19
C LYS A 18 35.31 -23.63 29.90
N SER A 19 35.49 -22.31 29.90
CA SER A 19 36.63 -21.67 29.25
C SER A 19 37.01 -20.40 30.03
N ASN A 20 38.23 -20.35 30.56
CA ASN A 20 38.78 -19.19 31.26
C ASN A 20 39.46 -18.24 30.26
N PHE A 21 39.54 -16.95 30.57
CA PHE A 21 40.74 -16.16 30.25
C PHE A 21 40.96 -15.02 31.27
N ARG A 22 42.23 -14.62 31.41
CA ARG A 22 42.77 -13.60 32.35
C ARG A 22 42.23 -12.20 32.00
N GLY A 23 42.15 -11.20 32.88
CA GLY A 23 42.67 -11.07 34.26
C GLY A 23 43.74 -9.97 34.36
N LYS A 24 43.52 -8.95 35.22
CA LYS A 24 44.53 -7.97 35.67
C LYS A 24 44.02 -7.09 36.83
N GLU A 25 44.67 -7.21 37.99
CA GLU A 25 44.79 -6.20 39.07
C GLU A 25 45.56 -4.93 38.61
N ASP A 26 45.58 -3.76 39.31
CA ASP A 26 44.56 -3.15 40.21
C ASP A 26 44.45 -1.60 39.95
N ASP A 27 44.85 -0.56 40.72
CA ASP A 27 45.46 -0.23 42.04
C ASP A 27 45.38 1.33 42.20
N ALA A 28 45.27 2.04 43.34
CA ALA A 28 44.80 1.85 44.73
C ALA A 28 44.60 3.26 45.42
N GLN A 29 44.49 3.33 46.78
CA GLN A 29 44.53 4.55 47.65
C GLN A 29 43.35 5.57 47.58
N ASN A 30 43.02 6.36 48.63
CA ASN A 30 43.04 6.18 50.10
C ASN A 30 42.19 7.29 50.77
N PHE A 31 41.49 7.01 51.88
CA PHE A 31 41.58 7.68 53.21
C PHE A 31 40.41 7.34 54.16
N MET A 32 40.71 7.32 55.46
CA MET A 32 39.76 7.23 56.60
C MET A 32 39.25 8.65 56.96
N ALA A 33 38.33 8.93 57.90
CA ALA A 33 37.57 8.18 58.92
C ALA A 33 36.20 8.90 59.12
N ASP A 34 35.32 8.70 60.11
CA ASP A 34 35.29 7.82 61.29
C ASP A 34 33.83 7.48 61.70
N SER A 35 33.60 6.85 62.85
CA SER A 35 32.39 6.06 63.16
C SER A 35 31.41 6.65 64.19
N LEU A 36 30.14 6.28 64.02
CA LEU A 36 29.12 5.93 65.05
C LEU A 36 28.92 6.81 66.30
N VAL A 37 27.70 7.35 66.45
CA VAL A 37 26.90 7.24 67.71
C VAL A 37 25.44 6.91 67.35
N ILE A 38 24.79 6.08 68.17
CA ILE A 38 23.38 5.68 68.03
C ILE A 38 22.55 6.32 69.17
N GLY A 39 21.36 6.85 68.86
CA GLY A 39 20.39 7.38 69.83
C GLY A 39 18.97 6.94 69.48
N HIS A 40 18.15 6.62 70.49
CA HIS A 40 16.86 5.94 70.32
C HIS A 40 15.74 6.61 71.15
N LYS A 41 14.47 6.28 70.83
CA LYS A 41 13.22 6.62 71.56
C LYS A 41 12.71 8.09 71.49
N VAL A 42 11.44 8.40 71.83
CA VAL A 42 10.11 7.82 71.48
C VAL A 42 8.99 8.67 72.13
N GLU A 43 7.80 8.71 71.49
CA GLU A 43 6.50 9.18 72.02
C GLU A 43 6.30 10.67 72.41
N GLY A 44 5.03 11.09 72.43
CA GLY A 44 4.59 12.45 72.79
C GLY A 44 3.36 12.95 72.02
N SER A 45 2.15 12.55 72.43
CA SER A 45 0.88 13.12 71.94
C SER A 45 -0.05 13.50 73.09
N PRO A 46 -0.67 14.68 73.04
CA PRO A 46 -2.11 14.76 73.33
C PRO A 46 -2.89 15.65 72.34
N ARG A 47 -4.21 15.76 72.54
CA ARG A 47 -5.18 16.26 71.54
C ARG A 47 -5.80 17.63 71.91
N MET A 48 -6.02 18.47 70.90
CA MET A 48 -7.16 19.42 70.72
C MET A 48 -7.31 20.57 71.75
N PRO A 49 -7.71 21.77 71.28
CA PRO A 49 -9.15 22.07 71.22
C PRO A 49 -9.62 22.79 69.93
N LYS A 50 -10.92 22.73 69.66
CA LYS A 50 -11.60 23.49 68.59
C LYS A 50 -12.05 24.86 69.09
N ARG A 51 -12.01 25.91 68.25
CA ARG A 51 -12.85 27.11 68.43
C ARG A 51 -13.33 27.65 67.07
N LYS A 52 -14.58 28.15 67.05
CA LYS A 52 -15.20 28.92 65.95
C LYS A 52 -14.70 30.39 66.04
N VAL A 53 -15.00 31.37 65.18
CA VAL A 53 -16.09 31.60 64.19
C VAL A 53 -15.60 32.68 63.17
N ARG A 54 -16.03 32.65 61.90
CA ARG A 54 -16.74 33.73 61.16
C ARG A 54 -16.71 33.57 59.63
N ASN A 55 -17.81 33.99 58.99
CA ASN A 55 -17.99 33.97 57.53
C ASN A 55 -17.49 35.28 56.91
N VAL A 56 -16.94 35.18 55.70
CA VAL A 56 -17.05 36.24 54.66
C VAL A 56 -17.34 35.53 53.34
N GLU A 57 -18.60 35.49 52.93
CA GLU A 57 -18.96 35.00 51.59
C GLU A 57 -18.57 36.07 50.55
N SER A 58 -17.72 35.72 49.58
CA SER A 58 -17.31 36.64 48.52
C SER A 58 -18.08 36.37 47.22
N ASN A 59 -18.62 37.43 46.62
CA ASN A 59 -19.78 37.36 45.74
C ASN A 59 -19.46 36.98 44.27
N LYS A 60 -18.90 35.78 44.04
CA LYS A 60 -18.44 35.34 42.69
C LYS A 60 -19.38 34.35 41.97
N ASP A 61 -20.09 33.48 42.66
CA ASP A 61 -20.88 32.42 42.00
C ASP A 61 -22.25 32.87 41.45
N LYS A 62 -22.79 34.02 41.92
CA LYS A 62 -24.07 34.55 41.43
C LYS A 62 -23.98 35.08 39.99
N VAL A 63 -22.87 35.74 39.63
CA VAL A 63 -22.66 36.33 38.29
C VAL A 63 -22.57 35.27 37.19
N LYS A 64 -22.09 34.06 37.50
CA LYS A 64 -21.94 32.98 36.52
C LYS A 64 -23.24 32.24 36.18
N LYS A 65 -24.27 32.27 37.04
CA LYS A 65 -25.55 31.59 36.79
C LYS A 65 -26.61 32.45 36.10
N GLN A 66 -26.43 33.78 36.08
CA GLN A 66 -27.39 34.68 35.43
C GLN A 66 -27.13 34.81 33.92
N LYS A 67 -25.85 34.83 33.50
CA LYS A 67 -25.42 34.86 32.09
C LYS A 67 -25.67 33.56 31.29
N THR A 68 -26.50 32.66 31.79
CA THR A 68 -26.89 31.40 31.13
C THR A 68 -28.40 31.26 30.99
N ARG A 69 -29.16 32.37 31.12
CA ARG A 69 -30.63 32.39 30.96
C ARG A 69 -31.16 33.38 29.91
N GLU A 70 -30.34 34.32 29.44
CA GLU A 70 -30.75 35.36 28.46
C GLU A 70 -30.33 35.05 27.01
N ASN A 71 -29.68 33.92 26.76
CA ASN A 71 -29.26 33.46 25.42
C ASN A 71 -30.06 32.24 24.91
N ASN A 72 -31.22 31.97 25.51
CA ASN A 72 -32.05 30.78 25.24
C ASN A 72 -33.33 31.09 24.44
N GLU A 73 -33.46 32.31 23.91
CA GLU A 73 -34.50 32.73 22.98
C GLU A 73 -33.83 33.23 21.69
N ILE A 74 -34.44 32.93 20.54
CA ILE A 74 -33.90 33.18 19.18
C ILE A 74 -32.55 32.47 18.92
N ASN A 75 -32.57 31.14 18.97
CA ASN A 75 -31.82 30.36 17.98
C ASN A 75 -32.49 29.00 17.77
N GLU A 76 -33.28 28.86 16.69
CA GLU A 76 -33.73 27.55 16.18
C GLU A 76 -32.55 26.83 15.51
N GLY A 77 -31.57 26.47 16.33
CA GLY A 77 -30.42 25.69 15.90
C GLY A 77 -30.88 24.31 15.49
N TYR A 78 -30.82 24.04 14.18
CA TYR A 78 -30.99 22.69 13.63
C TYR A 78 -30.18 21.69 14.44
N ASP A 79 -30.86 20.84 15.20
CA ASP A 79 -30.21 19.89 16.08
C ASP A 79 -29.35 18.95 15.22
N ALA A 80 -28.04 18.94 15.48
CA ALA A 80 -27.04 18.44 14.55
C ALA A 80 -26.92 16.92 14.65
N VAL A 81 -27.99 16.22 14.24
CA VAL A 81 -28.23 14.77 14.37
C VAL A 81 -26.93 13.98 14.24
N ASP A 82 -26.52 13.33 15.33
CA ASP A 82 -25.28 12.54 15.39
C ASP A 82 -25.43 11.18 14.70
N ARG A 83 -25.53 11.26 13.37
CA ARG A 83 -25.54 10.11 12.45
C ARG A 83 -24.28 9.25 12.53
N ILE A 84 -23.25 9.65 13.30
CA ILE A 84 -22.01 8.88 13.53
C ILE A 84 -22.17 7.97 14.75
N SER A 85 -22.89 8.41 15.80
CA SER A 85 -23.29 7.54 16.91
C SER A 85 -24.34 6.50 16.52
N ASP A 86 -25.18 6.79 15.52
CA ASP A 86 -26.22 5.87 15.03
C ASP A 86 -25.68 4.70 14.18
N LEU A 87 -24.50 4.84 13.55
CA LEU A 87 -23.95 3.87 12.61
C LEU A 87 -23.97 2.42 13.14
N PRO A 88 -24.40 1.42 12.33
CA PRO A 88 -24.30 0.01 12.71
C PRO A 88 -22.86 -0.41 13.03
N ASP A 89 -22.68 -1.30 14.01
CA ASP A 89 -21.35 -1.71 14.51
C ASP A 89 -20.45 -2.28 13.39
N HIS A 90 -21.03 -2.94 12.38
CA HIS A 90 -20.28 -3.43 11.23
C HIS A 90 -19.72 -2.30 10.33
N ILE A 91 -20.41 -1.15 10.24
CA ILE A 91 -19.91 0.04 9.55
C ILE A 91 -18.80 0.70 10.37
N VAL A 92 -18.94 0.77 11.70
CA VAL A 92 -17.88 1.30 12.58
C VAL A 92 -16.63 0.41 12.52
N HIS A 93 -16.78 -0.92 12.50
CA HIS A 93 -15.68 -1.85 12.25
C HIS A 93 -15.05 -1.69 10.86
N HIS A 94 -15.84 -1.39 9.82
CA HIS A 94 -15.29 -1.07 8.50
C HIS A 94 -14.49 0.24 8.51
N ILE A 95 -14.98 1.29 9.18
CA ILE A 95 -14.24 2.54 9.41
C ILE A 95 -12.92 2.25 10.16
N PHE A 96 -12.94 1.39 11.18
CA PHE A 96 -11.72 1.00 11.91
C PHE A 96 -10.68 0.29 11.03
N ALA A 97 -11.12 -0.49 10.03
CA ALA A 97 -10.23 -1.13 9.06
C ALA A 97 -9.62 -0.13 8.04
N LEU A 98 -10.24 1.03 7.83
CA LEU A 98 -9.74 2.11 6.96
C LEU A 98 -8.82 3.10 7.70
N LEU A 99 -8.82 3.12 9.04
CA LEU A 99 -7.93 3.97 9.83
C LEU A 99 -6.48 3.45 9.78
N HIS A 100 -5.56 4.34 9.39
CA HIS A 100 -4.20 3.96 8.97
C HIS A 100 -3.28 3.43 10.09
N CYS A 101 -3.65 3.57 11.37
CA CYS A 101 -2.97 2.86 12.45
C CYS A 101 -3.88 2.61 13.67
N PRO A 102 -3.58 1.59 14.51
CA PRO A 102 -4.39 1.27 15.69
C PRO A 102 -4.48 2.38 16.73
N LYS A 103 -3.53 3.34 16.74
CA LYS A 103 -3.61 4.50 17.64
C LYS A 103 -4.78 5.39 17.28
N ASP A 104 -5.09 5.56 16.01
CA ASP A 104 -6.23 6.38 15.58
C ASP A 104 -7.55 5.65 15.83
N VAL A 105 -7.59 4.32 15.62
CA VAL A 105 -8.72 3.48 16.07
C VAL A 105 -8.96 3.64 17.57
N ALA A 106 -7.91 3.52 18.39
CA ALA A 106 -8.00 3.71 19.84
C ALA A 106 -8.42 5.13 20.23
N ARG A 107 -8.04 6.16 19.46
CA ARG A 107 -8.51 7.55 19.65
C ARG A 107 -10.00 7.72 19.34
N THR A 108 -10.61 6.89 18.52
CA THR A 108 -12.08 6.93 18.34
C THR A 108 -12.86 6.46 19.58
N SER A 109 -12.22 5.72 20.50
CA SER A 109 -12.88 5.25 21.73
C SER A 109 -13.29 6.37 22.71
N ILE A 110 -12.78 7.60 22.53
CA ILE A 110 -13.23 8.77 23.31
C ILE A 110 -14.44 9.49 22.70
N LEU A 111 -14.91 9.09 21.50
CA LEU A 111 -16.08 9.72 20.86
C LEU A 111 -17.38 9.39 21.61
N SER A 112 -17.59 8.11 21.95
CA SER A 112 -18.72 7.70 22.79
C SER A 112 -18.49 6.34 23.47
N LYS A 113 -19.31 6.02 24.48
CA LYS A 113 -19.30 4.72 25.15
C LYS A 113 -19.48 3.55 24.16
N ARG A 114 -20.30 3.74 23.11
CA ARG A 114 -20.51 2.75 22.03
C ARG A 114 -19.23 2.55 21.23
N TRP A 115 -18.58 3.62 20.77
CA TRP A 115 -17.33 3.54 20.01
C TRP A 115 -16.18 2.92 20.83
N LYS A 116 -16.15 3.14 22.16
CA LYS A 116 -15.29 2.36 23.06
C LYS A 116 -15.63 0.86 23.06
N SER A 117 -16.90 0.49 23.22
CA SER A 117 -17.33 -0.92 23.21
C SER A 117 -16.97 -1.63 21.91
N ILE A 118 -17.08 -0.94 20.76
CA ILE A 118 -16.70 -1.44 19.44
C ILE A 118 -15.16 -1.53 19.30
N PHE A 119 -14.40 -0.64 19.94
CA PHE A 119 -12.94 -0.78 20.04
C PHE A 119 -12.52 -1.96 20.94
N ASP A 120 -13.24 -2.22 22.02
CA ASP A 120 -12.99 -3.35 22.91
C ASP A 120 -13.40 -4.69 22.26
N SER A 121 -14.43 -4.72 21.40
CA SER A 121 -14.76 -5.88 20.57
C SER A 121 -13.75 -6.10 19.42
N TYR A 122 -13.14 -5.04 18.87
CA TYR A 122 -12.24 -5.08 17.69
C TYR A 122 -11.17 -6.19 17.74
N LEU A 123 -11.17 -7.04 16.71
CA LEU A 123 -10.41 -8.30 16.63
C LEU A 123 -9.05 -8.19 15.91
N THR A 124 -8.57 -6.96 15.68
CA THR A 124 -7.28 -6.68 15.03
C THR A 124 -6.28 -6.15 16.04
N PHE A 125 -5.09 -6.74 16.06
CA PHE A 125 -3.94 -6.35 16.87
C PHE A 125 -2.78 -6.03 15.94
N ASP A 126 -2.18 -4.85 16.08
CA ASP A 126 -1.01 -4.43 15.31
C ASP A 126 0.01 -3.74 16.21
N PHE A 127 1.20 -4.37 16.28
CA PHE A 127 2.28 -4.04 17.18
C PHE A 127 3.54 -3.72 16.39
N ASP A 128 3.67 -2.45 16.00
CA ASP A 128 4.83 -1.97 15.24
C ASP A 128 5.84 -1.24 16.13
N GLU A 129 7.06 -1.77 16.29
CA GLU A 129 8.12 -1.14 17.09
C GLU A 129 8.46 0.27 16.58
N ARG A 130 8.22 0.58 15.29
CA ARG A 130 8.43 1.91 14.71
C ARG A 130 7.51 2.97 15.33
N TYR A 131 6.40 2.59 15.97
CA TYR A 131 5.50 3.48 16.69
C TYR A 131 6.02 3.93 18.07
N PHE A 132 7.16 3.41 18.53
CA PHE A 132 7.75 3.63 19.87
C PHE A 132 9.12 4.33 19.81
N ARG A 133 9.45 5.02 18.70
CA ARG A 133 10.71 5.76 18.53
C ARG A 133 10.90 6.82 19.62
N VAL A 134 11.81 6.56 20.56
CA VAL A 134 12.32 7.54 21.53
C VAL A 134 13.31 8.47 20.82
N HIS A 135 13.36 9.76 21.18
CA HIS A 135 14.37 10.69 20.68
C HIS A 135 15.64 10.66 21.55
N TRP A 136 16.81 10.93 20.96
CA TRP A 136 18.09 10.91 21.68
C TRP A 136 19.03 12.03 21.22
N GLY A 137 19.80 12.60 22.16
CA GLY A 137 20.89 13.54 21.86
C GLY A 137 22.10 12.87 21.21
N ARG A 138 23.12 13.65 20.86
CA ARG A 138 24.38 13.14 20.24
C ARG A 138 25.04 12.05 21.12
N GLY A 139 25.83 11.18 20.49
CA GLY A 139 26.65 10.15 21.16
C GLY A 139 26.10 8.71 21.08
N LYS A 140 27.03 7.74 21.05
CA LYS A 140 26.74 6.30 20.91
C LYS A 140 25.89 5.75 22.07
N HIS A 141 26.19 6.17 23.31
CA HIS A 141 25.50 5.75 24.53
C HIS A 141 24.02 6.15 24.54
N ASN A 142 23.72 7.42 24.25
CA ASN A 142 22.35 7.95 24.24
C ASN A 142 21.46 7.21 23.21
N ARG A 143 22.02 6.88 22.03
CA ARG A 143 21.36 6.05 21.01
C ARG A 143 21.11 4.60 21.45
N ILE A 144 21.91 4.04 22.36
CA ILE A 144 21.69 2.70 22.93
C ILE A 144 20.56 2.77 23.97
N LYS A 145 20.69 3.65 24.97
CA LYS A 145 19.69 3.85 26.05
C LYS A 145 18.28 4.13 25.50
N ALA A 146 18.16 4.95 24.46
CA ALA A 146 16.88 5.24 23.83
C ALA A 146 16.28 4.05 23.06
N ARG A 147 17.11 3.17 22.47
CA ARG A 147 16.65 1.91 21.84
C ARG A 147 16.19 0.88 22.88
N GLU A 148 16.87 0.81 24.01
CA GLU A 148 16.45 -0.04 25.13
C GLU A 148 15.13 0.45 25.72
N MET A 149 14.96 1.77 25.88
CA MET A 149 13.70 2.37 26.29
C MET A 149 12.57 2.15 25.26
N GLN A 150 12.85 2.29 23.96
CA GLN A 150 11.91 1.95 22.88
C GLN A 150 11.45 0.48 22.99
N LYS A 151 12.38 -0.46 23.11
CA LYS A 151 12.08 -1.90 23.26
C LYS A 151 11.32 -2.22 24.54
N LYS A 152 11.66 -1.59 25.67
CA LYS A 152 10.95 -1.73 26.96
C LYS A 152 9.51 -1.22 26.84
N ASN A 153 9.30 -0.06 26.23
CA ASN A 153 7.98 0.54 26.03
C ASN A 153 7.12 -0.30 25.07
N PHE A 154 7.72 -0.79 23.98
CA PHE A 154 7.08 -1.70 23.02
C PHE A 154 6.63 -3.01 23.68
N LYS A 155 7.54 -3.73 24.36
CA LYS A 155 7.21 -4.93 25.13
C LYS A 155 6.11 -4.66 26.15
N ASN A 156 6.23 -3.61 26.96
CA ASN A 156 5.23 -3.28 27.98
C ASN A 156 3.85 -2.95 27.38
N CYS A 157 3.80 -2.43 26.15
CA CYS A 157 2.54 -2.22 25.43
C CYS A 157 1.93 -3.54 24.96
N ILE A 158 2.74 -4.46 24.41
CA ILE A 158 2.28 -5.80 24.00
C ILE A 158 1.75 -6.58 25.20
N GLU A 159 2.56 -6.82 26.24
CA GLU A 159 2.16 -7.68 27.38
C GLU A 159 0.87 -7.14 28.05
N LYS A 160 0.71 -5.81 28.17
CA LYS A 160 -0.55 -5.19 28.63
C LYS A 160 -1.73 -5.41 27.68
N SER A 161 -1.49 -5.30 26.37
CA SER A 161 -2.54 -5.49 25.36
C SER A 161 -2.99 -6.95 25.23
N LEU A 162 -2.07 -7.90 25.42
CA LEU A 162 -2.40 -9.32 25.50
C LEU A 162 -3.29 -9.56 26.74
N ALA A 163 -2.79 -9.22 27.94
CA ALA A 163 -3.51 -9.44 29.20
C ALA A 163 -4.87 -8.74 29.28
N ALA A 164 -5.00 -7.51 28.75
CA ALA A 164 -6.23 -6.72 28.89
C ALA A 164 -7.21 -6.84 27.71
N ARG A 165 -6.76 -7.19 26.49
CA ARG A 165 -7.62 -7.24 25.29
C ARG A 165 -7.60 -8.57 24.55
N LEU A 166 -6.56 -9.41 24.68
CA LEU A 166 -6.50 -10.71 24.00
C LEU A 166 -7.05 -11.85 24.87
N GLU A 167 -6.66 -11.90 26.16
CA GLU A 167 -7.09 -12.97 27.06
C GLU A 167 -8.62 -13.19 27.13
N PRO A 168 -9.48 -12.13 27.17
CA PRO A 168 -10.92 -12.31 27.22
C PRO A 168 -11.57 -12.77 25.90
N LYS A 169 -10.82 -12.82 24.78
CA LYS A 169 -11.35 -13.19 23.47
C LYS A 169 -11.28 -14.70 23.24
N SER A 170 -12.21 -15.23 22.44
CA SER A 170 -12.22 -16.61 21.95
C SER A 170 -11.51 -16.77 20.60
N CYS A 171 -11.55 -15.74 19.76
CA CYS A 171 -10.80 -15.67 18.50
C CYS A 171 -10.31 -14.24 18.20
N ILE A 172 -9.35 -14.11 17.28
CA ILE A 172 -8.95 -12.84 16.66
C ILE A 172 -8.89 -12.94 15.14
N HIS A 173 -9.13 -11.82 14.45
CA HIS A 173 -9.09 -11.77 12.99
C HIS A 173 -7.67 -11.60 12.49
N LYS A 174 -6.93 -10.62 13.03
CA LYS A 174 -5.59 -10.26 12.54
C LYS A 174 -4.63 -9.97 13.69
N PHE A 175 -3.41 -10.52 13.59
CA PHE A 175 -2.28 -10.19 14.44
C PHE A 175 -1.08 -9.76 13.58
N ARG A 176 -0.62 -8.52 13.77
CA ARG A 176 0.53 -7.94 13.08
C ARG A 176 1.61 -7.57 14.09
N LEU A 177 2.85 -7.96 13.80
CA LEU A 177 4.00 -7.75 14.67
C LEU A 177 5.22 -7.33 13.83
N TYR A 178 5.76 -6.14 14.09
CA TYR A 178 6.95 -5.62 13.42
C TYR A 178 8.05 -5.30 14.44
N VAL A 179 9.18 -5.98 14.34
CA VAL A 179 10.32 -5.90 15.28
C VAL A 179 11.63 -5.65 14.53
N ASN A 180 12.51 -4.81 15.09
CA ASN A 180 13.66 -4.24 14.40
C ASN A 180 14.95 -4.32 15.24
N ASN A 181 15.99 -4.97 14.69
CA ASN A 181 17.19 -5.38 15.41
C ASN A 181 16.83 -6.39 16.51
N LEU A 182 16.19 -7.51 16.18
CA LEU A 182 15.85 -8.56 17.15
C LEU A 182 17.09 -9.00 17.96
N ASN A 183 16.85 -9.38 19.21
CA ASN A 183 17.83 -10.00 20.10
C ASN A 183 17.13 -11.08 20.93
N ASP A 184 17.88 -12.02 21.48
CA ASP A 184 17.39 -13.30 22.04
C ASP A 184 16.32 -13.10 23.13
N LYS A 185 16.50 -12.09 23.99
CA LYS A 185 15.51 -11.68 25.02
C LYS A 185 14.17 -11.21 24.44
N LEU A 186 14.15 -10.66 23.22
CA LEU A 186 12.92 -10.35 22.49
C LEU A 186 12.42 -11.54 21.67
N ALA A 187 13.28 -12.40 21.11
CA ALA A 187 12.85 -13.59 20.38
C ALA A 187 11.96 -14.48 21.27
N TYR A 188 12.43 -14.82 22.46
CA TYR A 188 11.64 -15.56 23.47
C TYR A 188 10.33 -14.84 23.88
N CYS A 189 10.25 -13.52 23.73
CA CYS A 189 9.00 -12.80 23.95
C CYS A 189 8.07 -12.90 22.73
N MET A 190 8.60 -12.77 21.51
CA MET A 190 7.85 -12.96 20.27
C MET A 190 7.22 -14.35 20.22
N ASP A 191 7.95 -15.40 20.59
CA ASP A 191 7.46 -16.78 20.57
C ASP A 191 6.18 -16.91 21.42
N ARG A 192 6.18 -16.36 22.65
CA ARG A 192 4.99 -16.29 23.51
C ARG A 192 3.88 -15.41 22.93
N TRP A 193 4.20 -14.25 22.37
CA TRP A 193 3.21 -13.33 21.82
C TRP A 193 2.50 -13.90 20.58
N LEU A 194 3.23 -14.67 19.77
CA LEU A 194 2.70 -15.35 18.59
C LEU A 194 1.94 -16.62 18.98
N SER A 195 2.41 -17.39 19.96
CA SER A 195 1.66 -18.51 20.54
C SER A 195 0.29 -18.04 21.05
N ALA A 196 0.26 -16.97 21.85
CA ALA A 196 -0.98 -16.39 22.35
C ALA A 196 -1.94 -15.91 21.22
N ALA A 197 -1.44 -15.54 20.05
CA ALA A 197 -2.27 -15.23 18.89
C ALA A 197 -2.87 -16.51 18.25
N VAL A 198 -2.09 -17.59 18.16
CA VAL A 198 -2.55 -18.90 17.66
C VAL A 198 -3.54 -19.56 18.64
N ASP A 199 -3.29 -19.48 19.94
CA ASP A 199 -4.20 -19.93 21.00
C ASP A 199 -5.59 -19.23 20.93
N LYS A 200 -5.65 -18.08 20.26
CA LYS A 200 -6.88 -17.34 19.94
C LYS A 200 -7.23 -17.41 18.44
N ASN A 201 -6.93 -18.54 17.77
CA ASN A 201 -7.40 -18.88 16.43
C ASN A 201 -7.24 -17.75 15.39
N VAL A 202 -6.05 -17.12 15.35
CA VAL A 202 -5.77 -16.01 14.42
C VAL A 202 -5.90 -16.43 12.95
N LYS A 203 -6.62 -15.63 12.15
CA LYS A 203 -6.82 -15.88 10.70
C LYS A 203 -5.76 -15.23 9.82
N GLU A 204 -5.43 -13.97 10.07
CA GLU A 204 -4.33 -13.26 9.42
C GLU A 204 -3.14 -13.07 10.37
N LEU A 205 -1.98 -13.63 10.03
CA LEU A 205 -0.75 -13.46 10.80
C LEU A 205 0.32 -12.75 9.96
N GLU A 206 0.78 -11.59 10.44
CA GLU A 206 1.73 -10.73 9.73
C GLU A 206 2.97 -10.43 10.59
N VAL A 207 4.11 -11.03 10.26
CA VAL A 207 5.34 -11.02 11.08
C VAL A 207 6.51 -10.42 10.30
N HIS A 208 6.99 -9.26 10.75
CA HIS A 208 8.15 -8.57 10.17
C HIS A 208 9.30 -8.57 11.17
N VAL A 209 10.43 -9.19 10.82
CA VAL A 209 11.64 -9.23 11.64
C VAL A 209 12.85 -8.73 10.87
N ASN A 210 13.33 -7.54 11.22
CA ASN A 210 14.61 -7.05 10.74
C ASN A 210 15.74 -7.44 11.71
N VAL A 211 16.74 -8.15 11.19
CA VAL A 211 17.84 -8.77 11.94
C VAL A 211 19.16 -8.54 11.21
N LYS A 212 20.27 -8.55 11.96
CA LYS A 212 21.58 -8.11 11.45
C LYS A 212 22.50 -9.22 10.94
N ARG A 213 22.25 -10.48 11.31
CA ARG A 213 23.16 -11.62 11.10
C ARG A 213 22.42 -12.96 10.98
N ASN A 214 21.52 -13.24 11.91
CA ASN A 214 20.81 -14.52 12.00
C ASN A 214 19.37 -14.39 11.48
N GLN A 215 18.75 -15.51 11.11
CA GLN A 215 17.31 -15.59 10.84
C GLN A 215 16.51 -15.74 12.15
N TYR A 216 15.23 -15.36 12.14
CA TYR A 216 14.25 -15.74 13.15
C TYR A 216 13.45 -16.94 12.62
N LEU A 217 13.45 -18.05 13.35
CA LEU A 217 12.69 -19.24 12.99
C LEU A 217 11.27 -19.09 13.52
N LEU A 218 10.27 -19.35 12.68
CA LEU A 218 8.87 -19.21 13.05
C LEU A 218 8.43 -20.41 13.91
N PRO A 219 7.89 -20.23 15.13
CA PRO A 219 7.49 -21.33 16.02
C PRO A 219 6.55 -22.37 15.38
N ASP A 220 6.79 -23.65 15.65
CA ASP A 220 6.04 -24.78 15.05
C ASP A 220 4.52 -24.71 15.30
N VAL A 221 4.08 -24.16 16.44
CA VAL A 221 2.66 -23.95 16.76
C VAL A 221 1.95 -23.06 15.70
N ILE A 222 2.70 -22.16 15.06
CA ILE A 222 2.20 -21.34 13.95
C ILE A 222 2.13 -22.19 12.68
N LEU A 223 3.19 -22.96 12.38
CA LEU A 223 3.33 -23.80 11.18
C LEU A 223 2.34 -24.98 11.11
N MET A 224 1.72 -25.32 12.24
CA MET A 224 0.72 -26.39 12.40
C MET A 224 -0.70 -25.85 12.65
N SER A 225 -0.93 -24.54 12.48
CA SER A 225 -2.23 -23.92 12.81
C SER A 225 -3.27 -24.14 11.72
N GLU A 226 -4.41 -24.76 12.10
CA GLU A 226 -5.57 -24.94 11.22
C GLU A 226 -6.42 -23.66 11.09
N ALA A 227 -6.16 -22.61 11.89
CA ALA A 227 -6.94 -21.36 11.88
C ALA A 227 -6.41 -20.29 10.90
N ILE A 228 -5.13 -20.35 10.53
CA ILE A 228 -4.48 -19.31 9.71
C ILE A 228 -4.87 -19.47 8.24
N THR A 229 -5.48 -18.42 7.69
CA THR A 229 -5.87 -18.33 6.27
C THR A 229 -4.95 -17.40 5.46
N SER A 230 -4.22 -16.49 6.12
CA SER A 230 -3.24 -15.59 5.48
C SER A 230 -1.99 -15.48 6.34
N LEU A 231 -0.82 -15.78 5.78
CA LEU A 231 0.48 -15.72 6.44
C LEU A 231 1.43 -14.79 5.67
N LYS A 232 1.89 -13.72 6.33
CA LYS A 232 2.66 -12.62 5.73
C LYS A 232 3.96 -12.42 6.48
N LEU A 233 5.06 -12.93 5.93
CA LEU A 233 6.37 -12.95 6.56
C LEU A 233 7.31 -11.94 5.90
N SER A 234 8.07 -11.19 6.69
CA SER A 234 8.96 -10.15 6.16
C SER A 234 10.28 -9.98 6.91
N GLY A 235 11.33 -9.68 6.17
CA GLY A 235 12.71 -9.75 6.64
C GLY A 235 13.17 -11.19 6.75
N CYS A 236 14.20 -11.43 7.55
CA CYS A 236 14.83 -12.74 7.69
C CYS A 236 14.07 -13.65 8.68
N VAL A 237 12.73 -13.70 8.54
CA VAL A 237 11.89 -14.76 9.09
C VAL A 237 12.04 -15.99 8.20
N SER A 238 12.04 -17.18 8.79
CA SER A 238 12.17 -18.45 8.10
C SER A 238 11.08 -19.43 8.55
N LEU A 239 10.51 -20.18 7.61
CA LEU A 239 9.66 -21.35 7.91
C LEU A 239 10.50 -22.57 8.36
N PHE A 240 11.84 -22.44 8.41
CA PHE A 240 12.72 -23.57 8.63
C PHE A 240 12.78 -23.98 10.11
N CYS A 241 12.12 -25.09 10.41
CA CYS A 241 12.56 -26.04 11.43
C CYS A 241 12.68 -27.43 10.78
N PHE A 242 13.14 -28.42 11.54
CA PHE A 242 13.22 -29.82 11.09
C PHE A 242 11.85 -30.52 10.97
N THR A 243 10.76 -29.79 11.25
CA THR A 243 9.36 -30.21 11.26
C THR A 243 8.70 -30.14 9.88
N ALA A 244 7.49 -30.69 9.77
CA ALA A 244 6.60 -30.47 8.64
C ALA A 244 5.86 -29.12 8.80
N VAL A 245 5.51 -28.49 7.68
CA VAL A 245 4.51 -27.41 7.64
C VAL A 245 3.16 -28.05 7.38
N LYS A 246 2.11 -27.65 8.10
CA LYS A 246 0.74 -28.14 7.90
C LYS A 246 -0.27 -27.04 8.18
N LEU A 247 -0.48 -26.18 7.19
CA LEU A 247 -1.42 -25.04 7.25
C LEU A 247 -2.58 -25.31 6.30
N CYS A 248 -3.40 -26.32 6.61
CA CYS A 248 -4.39 -26.86 5.69
C CYS A 248 -5.45 -25.86 5.21
N ASN A 249 -5.67 -24.76 5.93
CA ASN A 249 -6.61 -23.68 5.57
C ASN A 249 -5.94 -22.41 5.00
N LEU A 250 -4.62 -22.42 4.78
CA LEU A 250 -3.89 -21.27 4.25
C LEU A 250 -4.27 -21.01 2.79
N ARG A 251 -4.68 -19.77 2.50
CA ARG A 251 -5.04 -19.31 1.14
C ARG A 251 -4.08 -18.26 0.59
N GLU A 252 -3.51 -17.42 1.45
CA GLU A 252 -2.53 -16.40 1.06
C GLU A 252 -1.20 -16.62 1.78
N LEU A 253 -0.11 -16.81 1.03
CA LEU A 253 1.26 -16.84 1.55
C LEU A 253 2.07 -15.72 0.90
N SER A 254 2.53 -14.76 1.69
CA SER A 254 3.48 -13.75 1.24
C SER A 254 4.78 -13.82 2.03
N MET A 255 5.90 -13.80 1.30
CA MET A 255 7.25 -13.73 1.85
C MET A 255 7.99 -12.54 1.25
N LYS A 256 8.66 -11.75 2.10
CA LYS A 256 9.35 -10.53 1.66
C LYS A 256 10.72 -10.36 2.32
N LYS A 257 11.81 -10.24 1.54
CA LYS A 257 13.19 -10.12 2.07
C LYS A 257 13.65 -11.35 2.87
N SER A 258 13.16 -12.52 2.48
CA SER A 258 13.39 -13.81 3.15
C SER A 258 14.23 -14.75 2.26
N LEU A 259 14.87 -15.73 2.88
CA LEU A 259 15.47 -16.86 2.16
C LEU A 259 14.36 -17.86 1.83
N VAL A 260 14.29 -18.31 0.58
CA VAL A 260 13.36 -19.30 0.05
C VAL A 260 14.21 -20.36 -0.64
N THR A 261 13.90 -21.64 -0.41
CA THR A 261 14.59 -22.76 -1.07
C THR A 261 13.57 -23.69 -1.69
N GLU A 262 13.97 -24.47 -2.70
CA GLU A 262 13.09 -25.42 -3.39
C GLU A 262 12.42 -26.41 -2.42
N ALA A 263 13.21 -26.99 -1.50
CA ALA A 263 12.69 -27.86 -0.44
C ALA A 263 11.72 -27.17 0.54
N MET A 264 11.73 -25.83 0.64
CA MET A 264 10.75 -25.08 1.41
C MET A 264 9.45 -24.84 0.61
N ILE A 265 9.54 -24.68 -0.71
CA ILE A 265 8.37 -24.65 -1.59
C ILE A 265 7.67 -26.02 -1.57
N GLN A 266 8.39 -27.12 -1.78
CA GLN A 266 7.84 -28.49 -1.71
C GLN A 266 7.11 -28.76 -0.38
N LYS A 267 7.69 -28.37 0.77
CA LYS A 267 7.02 -28.44 2.09
C LYS A 267 5.73 -27.61 2.17
N VAL A 268 5.67 -26.47 1.49
CA VAL A 268 4.47 -25.62 1.42
C VAL A 268 3.43 -26.22 0.47
N GLU A 269 3.83 -26.82 -0.65
CA GLU A 269 2.92 -27.49 -1.58
C GLU A 269 2.18 -28.65 -0.89
N HIS A 270 2.93 -29.59 -0.31
CA HIS A 270 2.35 -30.73 0.42
C HIS A 270 1.59 -30.30 1.70
N GLY A 271 2.05 -29.24 2.37
CA GLY A 271 1.53 -28.80 3.68
C GLY A 271 0.35 -27.83 3.64
N CYS A 272 0.16 -27.13 2.52
CA CYS A 272 -0.78 -26.00 2.39
C CYS A 272 -1.61 -26.09 1.08
N PRO A 273 -2.36 -27.18 0.83
CA PRO A 273 -2.98 -27.47 -0.48
C PRO A 273 -4.11 -26.51 -0.90
N LEU A 274 -4.49 -25.55 -0.06
CA LEU A 274 -5.54 -24.56 -0.34
C LEU A 274 -5.01 -23.15 -0.70
N ILE A 275 -3.69 -22.99 -0.95
CA ILE A 275 -3.14 -21.69 -1.37
C ILE A 275 -3.75 -21.25 -2.70
N GLU A 276 -4.32 -20.04 -2.69
CA GLU A 276 -4.88 -19.33 -3.84
C GLU A 276 -3.96 -18.17 -4.29
N ASP A 277 -3.13 -17.63 -3.39
CA ASP A 277 -2.30 -16.44 -3.61
C ASP A 277 -0.90 -16.60 -3.00
N LEU A 278 0.14 -16.66 -3.84
CA LEU A 278 1.54 -16.81 -3.45
C LEU A 278 2.37 -15.61 -3.92
N ARG A 279 3.07 -14.93 -3.00
CA ARG A 279 3.85 -13.72 -3.33
C ARG A 279 5.26 -13.73 -2.71
N LEU A 280 6.29 -13.73 -3.56
CA LEU A 280 7.70 -13.65 -3.17
C LEU A 280 8.28 -12.29 -3.57
N VAL A 281 8.87 -11.54 -2.63
CA VAL A 281 9.19 -10.11 -2.82
C VAL A 281 10.57 -9.75 -2.24
N HIS A 282 11.54 -9.43 -3.09
CA HIS A 282 12.96 -9.35 -2.76
C HIS A 282 13.50 -10.63 -2.06
N CYS A 283 13.03 -11.80 -2.50
CA CYS A 283 13.43 -13.09 -1.93
C CYS A 283 14.72 -13.62 -2.57
N ARG A 284 15.49 -14.38 -1.78
CA ARG A 284 16.77 -15.00 -2.19
C ARG A 284 16.66 -16.51 -2.12
N GLY A 285 17.43 -17.22 -2.95
CA GLY A 285 17.71 -18.64 -2.77
C GLY A 285 17.20 -19.59 -3.87
N PRO A 286 16.00 -19.43 -4.47
CA PRO A 286 15.62 -20.28 -5.58
C PRO A 286 16.36 -19.80 -6.83
N VAL A 287 17.06 -20.72 -7.49
CA VAL A 287 17.61 -20.52 -8.85
C VAL A 287 16.54 -20.90 -9.86
N CYS A 288 15.94 -22.08 -9.69
CA CYS A 288 14.63 -22.43 -10.23
C CYS A 288 13.57 -22.28 -9.12
N LEU A 289 12.38 -21.81 -9.50
CA LEU A 289 11.15 -21.95 -8.71
C LEU A 289 10.21 -22.90 -9.46
N ARG A 290 10.01 -24.10 -8.92
CA ARG A 290 8.99 -25.06 -9.40
C ARG A 290 7.76 -25.03 -8.50
N ILE A 291 6.58 -25.09 -9.09
CA ILE A 291 5.27 -25.25 -8.44
C ILE A 291 4.42 -26.17 -9.33
N SER A 292 3.88 -27.25 -8.77
CA SER A 292 3.11 -28.26 -9.53
C SER A 292 1.92 -28.88 -8.80
N GLU A 293 1.82 -28.74 -7.47
CA GLU A 293 0.78 -29.40 -6.67
C GLU A 293 -0.26 -28.44 -6.08
N LEU A 294 -0.02 -27.12 -6.15
CA LEU A 294 -0.95 -26.10 -5.67
C LEU A 294 -2.16 -25.91 -6.61
N VAL A 295 -3.03 -26.91 -6.70
CA VAL A 295 -4.19 -26.96 -7.59
C VAL A 295 -5.23 -25.84 -7.38
N LYS A 296 -5.16 -25.09 -6.28
CA LYS A 296 -6.02 -23.92 -5.99
C LYS A 296 -5.40 -22.57 -6.34
N LEU A 297 -4.15 -22.53 -6.77
CA LEU A 297 -3.39 -21.32 -7.00
C LEU A 297 -3.99 -20.47 -8.14
N ARG A 298 -4.46 -19.25 -7.80
CA ARG A 298 -5.04 -18.26 -8.72
C ARG A 298 -4.08 -17.11 -9.03
N ARG A 299 -3.21 -16.74 -8.08
CA ARG A 299 -2.28 -15.62 -8.18
C ARG A 299 -0.87 -16.04 -7.79
N VAL A 300 0.10 -15.72 -8.64
CA VAL A 300 1.53 -15.77 -8.31
C VAL A 300 2.15 -14.41 -8.57
N GLU A 301 2.88 -13.89 -7.59
CA GLU A 301 3.70 -12.69 -7.73
C GLU A 301 5.16 -12.94 -7.34
N LEU A 302 6.07 -12.54 -8.22
CA LEU A 302 7.52 -12.70 -8.08
C LEU A 302 8.17 -11.35 -8.34
N HIS A 303 8.59 -10.64 -7.29
CA HIS A 303 9.16 -9.29 -7.38
C HIS A 303 10.60 -9.29 -6.88
N GLU A 304 11.52 -8.71 -7.65
CA GLU A 304 12.92 -8.42 -7.28
C GLU A 304 13.69 -9.61 -6.67
N CYS A 305 13.47 -10.83 -7.16
CA CYS A 305 14.10 -12.03 -6.57
C CYS A 305 15.53 -12.24 -7.09
N ASP A 306 16.52 -11.75 -6.31
CA ASP A 306 17.99 -11.70 -6.56
C ASP A 306 18.61 -12.88 -7.34
N THR A 307 18.09 -14.11 -7.22
CA THR A 307 18.74 -15.35 -7.70
C THR A 307 17.98 -16.11 -8.79
N LEU A 308 16.80 -15.64 -9.20
CA LEU A 308 15.79 -16.46 -9.90
C LEU A 308 15.96 -16.45 -11.43
N SER A 309 16.49 -17.53 -12.00
CA SER A 309 16.75 -17.69 -13.45
C SER A 309 15.73 -18.57 -14.20
N SER A 310 14.91 -19.36 -13.50
CA SER A 310 13.78 -20.06 -14.11
C SER A 310 12.56 -20.18 -13.20
N VAL A 311 11.38 -20.14 -13.80
CA VAL A 311 10.07 -20.27 -13.13
C VAL A 311 9.25 -21.32 -13.89
N GLU A 312 8.92 -22.40 -13.20
CA GLU A 312 8.16 -23.55 -13.70
C GLU A 312 6.85 -23.67 -12.92
N ILE A 313 5.71 -23.46 -13.57
CA ILE A 313 4.39 -23.44 -12.90
C ILE A 313 3.37 -24.28 -13.67
N GLU A 314 2.91 -25.34 -13.02
CA GLU A 314 1.80 -26.19 -13.46
C GLU A 314 0.60 -25.96 -12.54
N ALA A 315 -0.19 -24.92 -12.83
CA ALA A 315 -1.37 -24.54 -12.07
C ALA A 315 -2.53 -24.17 -13.00
N SER A 316 -3.45 -25.12 -13.22
CA SER A 316 -4.57 -24.96 -14.15
C SER A 316 -5.59 -23.90 -13.74
N ASN A 317 -5.64 -23.53 -12.46
CA ASN A 317 -6.51 -22.46 -11.94
C ASN A 317 -5.82 -21.07 -11.87
N LEU A 318 -4.59 -20.92 -12.39
CA LEU A 318 -3.85 -19.66 -12.32
C LEU A 318 -4.51 -18.60 -13.21
N GLU A 319 -5.06 -17.54 -12.59
CA GLU A 319 -5.73 -16.43 -13.28
C GLU A 319 -4.83 -15.21 -13.45
N THR A 320 -3.83 -15.02 -12.60
CA THR A 320 -2.92 -13.85 -12.59
C THR A 320 -1.47 -14.24 -12.29
N PHE A 321 -0.56 -13.80 -13.15
CA PHE A 321 0.89 -13.93 -12.96
C PHE A 321 1.56 -12.56 -13.07
N TRP A 322 2.35 -12.20 -12.05
CA TRP A 322 3.19 -11.01 -12.06
C TRP A 322 4.65 -11.42 -11.82
N TYR A 323 5.51 -11.25 -12.83
CA TYR A 323 6.95 -11.26 -12.66
C TYR A 323 7.53 -9.85 -12.76
N HIS A 324 8.43 -9.50 -11.87
CA HIS A 324 9.23 -8.28 -11.87
C HIS A 324 10.65 -8.66 -11.44
N GLY A 325 11.58 -8.68 -12.40
CA GLY A 325 12.96 -9.12 -12.21
C GLY A 325 13.84 -8.08 -11.50
N GLN A 326 15.08 -8.48 -11.22
CA GLN A 326 16.13 -7.60 -10.70
C GLN A 326 17.41 -7.76 -11.54
N ASN A 327 18.20 -6.68 -11.66
CA ASN A 327 19.61 -6.71 -12.09
C ASN A 327 19.94 -7.51 -13.39
N ASN A 328 19.32 -7.18 -14.52
CA ASN A 328 19.75 -7.64 -15.86
C ASN A 328 20.10 -9.15 -15.93
N GLN A 329 19.22 -10.01 -15.41
CA GLN A 329 19.31 -11.46 -15.58
C GLN A 329 18.11 -11.99 -16.38
N PRO A 330 18.32 -12.86 -17.38
CA PRO A 330 17.23 -13.52 -18.09
C PRO A 330 16.56 -14.56 -17.20
N CYS A 331 15.23 -14.54 -17.15
CA CYS A 331 14.43 -15.52 -16.41
C CYS A 331 13.55 -16.31 -17.38
N LYS A 332 13.66 -17.64 -17.39
CA LYS A 332 12.92 -18.52 -18.29
C LYS A 332 11.58 -18.95 -17.67
N PHE A 333 10.48 -18.74 -18.39
CA PHE A 333 9.13 -19.10 -17.95
C PHE A 333 8.65 -20.39 -18.62
N ASN A 334 8.38 -21.43 -17.83
CA ASN A 334 7.71 -22.63 -18.31
C ASN A 334 6.38 -22.85 -17.58
N MET A 335 5.29 -22.51 -18.24
CA MET A 335 3.94 -22.46 -17.64
C MET A 335 2.94 -23.34 -18.41
N THR A 336 3.34 -24.58 -18.71
CA THR A 336 2.60 -25.54 -19.56
C THR A 336 1.19 -25.86 -19.07
N GLY A 337 0.93 -25.82 -17.76
CA GLY A 337 -0.41 -26.05 -17.19
C GLY A 337 -1.31 -24.80 -17.10
N CYS A 338 -0.80 -23.59 -17.31
CA CYS A 338 -1.46 -22.34 -16.90
C CYS A 338 -2.46 -21.76 -17.93
N GLN A 339 -3.27 -22.60 -18.57
CA GLN A 339 -4.10 -22.22 -19.72
C GLN A 339 -5.21 -21.18 -19.40
N ASN A 340 -5.64 -21.09 -18.13
CA ASN A 340 -6.68 -20.15 -17.68
C ASN A 340 -6.15 -18.75 -17.29
N LEU A 341 -4.89 -18.43 -17.63
CA LEU A 341 -4.28 -17.15 -17.28
C LEU A 341 -4.99 -15.97 -17.96
N LYS A 342 -5.60 -15.08 -17.17
CA LYS A 342 -6.35 -13.90 -17.63
C LYS A 342 -5.51 -12.62 -17.59
N GLN A 343 -4.56 -12.52 -16.66
CA GLN A 343 -3.69 -11.35 -16.51
C GLN A 343 -2.22 -11.77 -16.40
N LEU A 344 -1.41 -11.25 -17.31
CA LEU A 344 0.03 -11.40 -17.37
C LEU A 344 0.70 -10.04 -17.18
N THR A 345 1.55 -9.91 -16.18
CA THR A 345 2.37 -8.71 -15.93
C THR A 345 3.83 -9.12 -15.89
N LEU A 346 4.63 -8.61 -16.82
CA LEU A 346 6.05 -8.91 -16.95
C LEU A 346 6.86 -7.63 -16.91
N ASN A 347 7.77 -7.56 -15.95
CA ASN A 347 8.94 -6.71 -16.03
C ASN A 347 10.17 -7.61 -16.00
N ALA A 348 10.70 -7.88 -17.19
CA ALA A 348 11.81 -8.80 -17.42
C ALA A 348 12.75 -8.13 -18.44
N GLY A 349 13.74 -7.40 -17.93
CA GLY A 349 14.67 -6.61 -18.76
C GLY A 349 15.29 -7.44 -19.88
N GLU A 350 15.87 -8.59 -19.54
CA GLU A 350 16.56 -9.50 -20.48
C GLU A 350 15.64 -10.55 -21.12
N MET A 351 14.34 -10.29 -21.23
CA MET A 351 13.45 -11.17 -22.01
C MET A 351 13.60 -10.88 -23.49
N THR A 352 14.05 -11.87 -24.26
CA THR A 352 14.13 -11.80 -25.73
C THR A 352 12.76 -12.00 -26.38
N ASP A 353 12.63 -11.61 -27.65
CA ASP A 353 11.39 -11.79 -28.42
C ASP A 353 10.98 -13.28 -28.51
N GLU A 354 11.94 -14.19 -28.69
CA GLU A 354 11.70 -15.63 -28.70
C GLU A 354 11.14 -16.13 -27.35
N MET A 355 11.74 -15.70 -26.23
CA MET A 355 11.25 -16.01 -24.89
C MET A 355 9.84 -15.45 -24.64
N PHE A 356 9.53 -14.27 -25.19
CA PHE A 356 8.20 -13.68 -25.12
C PHE A 356 7.17 -14.47 -25.95
N GLN A 357 7.49 -14.84 -27.21
CA GLN A 357 6.60 -15.64 -28.05
C GLN A 357 6.34 -17.04 -27.46
N ASN A 358 7.38 -17.71 -26.95
CA ASN A 358 7.28 -19.00 -26.25
C ASN A 358 6.56 -18.91 -24.90
N CYS A 359 6.33 -17.71 -24.38
CA CYS A 359 5.55 -17.45 -23.17
C CYS A 359 4.08 -17.17 -23.51
N ILE A 360 3.79 -16.16 -24.36
CA ILE A 360 2.42 -15.71 -24.64
C ILE A 360 1.57 -16.76 -25.37
N SER A 361 2.19 -17.60 -26.21
CA SER A 361 1.53 -18.71 -26.91
C SER A 361 0.88 -19.74 -25.98
N LYS A 362 1.28 -19.81 -24.70
CA LYS A 362 0.73 -20.72 -23.68
C LYS A 362 -0.59 -20.21 -23.06
N PHE A 363 -1.03 -18.98 -23.36
CA PHE A 363 -2.14 -18.31 -22.64
C PHE A 363 -3.30 -17.88 -23.58
N PRO A 364 -4.09 -18.82 -24.14
CA PRO A 364 -5.14 -18.51 -25.11
C PRO A 364 -6.31 -17.68 -24.56
N LEU A 365 -6.47 -17.64 -23.22
CA LEU A 365 -7.55 -16.91 -22.53
C LEU A 365 -7.10 -15.54 -21.95
N LEU A 366 -5.91 -15.06 -22.35
CA LEU A 366 -5.33 -13.84 -21.81
C LEU A 366 -6.16 -12.58 -22.15
N GLU A 367 -6.74 -11.96 -21.13
CA GLU A 367 -7.53 -10.72 -21.26
C GLU A 367 -6.70 -9.46 -21.06
N LYS A 368 -5.60 -9.54 -20.30
CA LYS A 368 -4.74 -8.39 -19.99
C LYS A 368 -3.26 -8.73 -20.05
N LEU A 369 -2.50 -7.94 -20.79
CA LEU A 369 -1.05 -8.03 -20.89
C LEU A 369 -0.41 -6.69 -20.51
N PHE A 370 0.52 -6.72 -19.56
CA PHE A 370 1.28 -5.56 -19.13
C PHE A 370 2.78 -5.87 -19.23
N LEU A 371 3.47 -5.29 -20.22
CA LEU A 371 4.92 -5.32 -20.31
C LEU A 371 5.48 -4.00 -19.75
N LYS A 372 6.48 -4.08 -18.86
CA LYS A 372 7.14 -2.91 -18.26
C LYS A 372 8.65 -3.10 -18.25
N GLU A 373 9.44 -2.12 -18.71
CA GLU A 373 10.91 -2.14 -18.65
C GLU A 373 11.57 -3.39 -19.30
N CYS A 374 10.84 -4.10 -20.16
CA CYS A 374 11.35 -5.22 -20.96
C CYS A 374 12.22 -4.66 -22.10
N ASN A 375 13.51 -4.51 -21.83
CA ASN A 375 14.43 -3.73 -22.65
C ASN A 375 15.19 -4.54 -23.70
N SER A 376 15.17 -5.87 -23.64
CA SER A 376 15.79 -6.76 -24.63
C SER A 376 14.78 -7.36 -25.63
N LEU A 377 13.60 -6.75 -25.73
CA LEU A 377 12.63 -6.95 -26.82
C LEU A 377 12.89 -5.95 -27.95
N ASP A 378 12.88 -6.42 -29.20
CA ASP A 378 13.01 -5.60 -30.42
C ASP A 378 11.75 -5.70 -31.27
N LYS A 379 11.32 -6.93 -31.60
CA LYS A 379 10.22 -7.22 -32.53
C LYS A 379 9.22 -8.21 -31.95
N ILE A 380 8.14 -7.69 -31.35
CA ILE A 380 7.05 -8.51 -30.83
C ILE A 380 5.86 -8.60 -31.78
N THR A 381 5.20 -9.76 -31.78
CA THR A 381 3.88 -9.95 -32.39
C THR A 381 2.89 -10.40 -31.31
N ILE A 382 1.69 -9.82 -31.31
CA ILE A 382 0.63 -10.10 -30.35
C ILE A 382 -0.67 -10.35 -31.14
N ILE A 383 -1.13 -11.60 -31.13
CA ILE A 383 -2.36 -12.03 -31.82
C ILE A 383 -3.29 -12.64 -30.77
N SER A 384 -4.48 -12.08 -30.59
CA SER A 384 -5.47 -12.62 -29.63
C SER A 384 -6.88 -12.08 -29.89
N GLY A 385 -7.86 -12.98 -29.91
CA GLY A 385 -9.29 -12.65 -29.92
C GLY A 385 -9.92 -12.47 -28.52
N LYS A 386 -9.10 -12.45 -27.46
CA LYS A 386 -9.55 -12.31 -26.06
C LYS A 386 -8.91 -11.14 -25.30
N LEU A 387 -7.78 -10.60 -25.78
CA LEU A 387 -7.08 -9.50 -25.13
C LEU A 387 -7.94 -8.23 -25.16
N LYS A 388 -8.23 -7.67 -23.98
CA LYS A 388 -9.02 -6.45 -23.74
C LYS A 388 -8.15 -5.27 -23.30
N SER A 389 -7.02 -5.53 -22.65
CA SER A 389 -6.09 -4.52 -22.16
C SER A 389 -4.65 -4.87 -22.53
N LEU A 390 -3.93 -3.92 -23.12
CA LEU A 390 -2.50 -4.02 -23.41
C LEU A 390 -1.79 -2.81 -22.83
N ALA A 391 -0.67 -3.02 -22.13
CA ALA A 391 0.27 -1.97 -21.77
C ALA A 391 1.69 -2.32 -22.22
N LEU A 392 2.39 -1.38 -22.86
CA LEU A 392 3.77 -1.48 -23.30
C LEU A 392 4.56 -0.29 -22.75
N ASN A 393 5.12 -0.45 -21.54
CA ASN A 393 5.62 0.68 -20.74
C ASN A 393 7.14 0.65 -20.54
N GLN A 394 7.84 1.64 -21.08
CA GLN A 394 9.30 1.81 -20.97
C GLN A 394 10.09 0.61 -21.52
N CYS A 395 9.58 -0.08 -22.55
CA CYS A 395 10.32 -1.10 -23.28
C CYS A 395 11.28 -0.42 -24.28
N MET A 396 12.49 -0.09 -23.84
CA MET A 396 13.29 0.98 -24.45
C MET A 396 13.85 0.65 -25.84
N MET A 397 14.13 -0.62 -26.16
CA MET A 397 14.69 -1.05 -27.45
C MET A 397 13.64 -1.43 -28.48
N LEU A 398 12.38 -1.62 -28.09
CA LEU A 398 11.31 -2.20 -28.91
C LEU A 398 11.03 -1.38 -30.18
N GLN A 399 11.54 -1.82 -31.34
CA GLN A 399 11.37 -1.12 -32.63
C GLN A 399 10.07 -1.47 -33.34
N GLU A 400 9.53 -2.68 -33.15
CA GLU A 400 8.30 -3.15 -33.83
C GLU A 400 7.40 -4.00 -32.91
N ALA A 401 6.10 -3.72 -32.92
CA ALA A 401 5.08 -4.39 -32.15
C ALA A 401 3.81 -4.56 -33.01
N ASN A 402 3.70 -5.72 -33.66
CA ASN A 402 2.58 -6.07 -34.54
C ASN A 402 1.40 -6.58 -33.70
N ILE A 403 0.30 -5.82 -33.64
CA ILE A 403 -0.81 -6.08 -32.69
C ILE A 403 -2.12 -6.35 -33.45
N ASN A 404 -2.48 -7.63 -33.57
CA ASN A 404 -3.75 -8.09 -34.16
C ASN A 404 -4.69 -8.58 -33.06
N THR A 405 -5.35 -7.63 -32.40
CA THR A 405 -6.22 -7.86 -31.25
C THR A 405 -7.53 -7.07 -31.40
N PRO A 406 -8.47 -7.51 -32.27
CA PRO A 406 -9.71 -6.79 -32.51
C PRO A 406 -10.62 -6.68 -31.26
N SER A 407 -10.38 -7.49 -30.22
CA SER A 407 -11.05 -7.40 -28.92
C SER A 407 -10.48 -6.32 -27.97
N LEU A 408 -9.38 -5.66 -28.34
CA LEU A 408 -8.65 -4.74 -27.47
C LEU A 408 -9.47 -3.48 -27.18
N PHE A 409 -9.86 -3.27 -25.91
CA PHE A 409 -10.63 -2.11 -25.47
C PHE A 409 -9.72 -0.93 -25.04
N SER A 410 -8.61 -1.25 -24.36
CA SER A 410 -7.67 -0.29 -23.77
C SER A 410 -6.23 -0.55 -24.18
N LEU A 411 -5.53 0.49 -24.66
CA LEU A 411 -4.09 0.46 -24.96
C LEU A 411 -3.33 1.50 -24.13
N GLU A 412 -2.31 1.10 -23.38
CA GLU A 412 -1.35 2.00 -22.75
C GLU A 412 0.04 1.81 -23.37
N TYR A 413 0.75 2.90 -23.60
CA TYR A 413 2.12 2.89 -24.09
C TYR A 413 2.94 3.96 -23.38
N SER A 414 4.20 3.67 -23.08
CA SER A 414 5.18 4.69 -22.72
C SER A 414 6.57 4.35 -23.25
N GLY A 415 7.30 5.36 -23.72
CA GLY A 415 8.62 5.15 -24.33
C GLY A 415 9.08 6.31 -25.22
N HIS A 416 10.09 6.03 -26.05
CA HIS A 416 10.76 7.02 -26.90
C HIS A 416 10.24 7.07 -28.34
N LYS A 417 9.65 5.98 -28.87
CA LYS A 417 9.37 5.78 -30.30
C LYS A 417 8.17 4.85 -30.50
N MET A 418 7.18 5.24 -31.32
CA MET A 418 5.98 4.43 -31.54
C MET A 418 6.23 3.29 -32.53
N SER A 419 6.58 2.14 -31.98
CA SER A 419 6.91 0.90 -32.67
C SER A 419 5.70 0.14 -33.26
N PHE A 420 4.76 0.83 -33.92
CA PHE A 420 3.50 0.24 -34.38
C PHE A 420 3.33 0.25 -35.92
N PRO A 421 4.06 -0.60 -36.66
CA PRO A 421 3.97 -0.65 -38.13
C PRO A 421 2.67 -1.28 -38.64
N SER A 422 2.09 -2.23 -37.91
CA SER A 422 0.85 -2.92 -38.27
C SER A 422 -0.04 -3.19 -37.05
N MET A 423 -1.33 -2.88 -37.18
CA MET A 423 -2.31 -3.00 -36.10
C MET A 423 -3.73 -3.30 -36.61
N ASN A 424 -4.40 -4.23 -35.94
CA ASN A 424 -5.85 -4.43 -36.03
C ASN A 424 -6.45 -4.39 -34.62
N ILE A 425 -7.13 -3.29 -34.32
CA ILE A 425 -7.60 -2.91 -32.97
C ILE A 425 -8.99 -2.26 -33.01
N SER A 426 -9.92 -2.80 -33.82
CA SER A 426 -11.27 -2.25 -34.03
C SER A 426 -12.15 -2.17 -32.77
N GLY A 427 -11.86 -2.98 -31.76
CA GLY A 427 -12.48 -2.91 -30.43
C GLY A 427 -12.06 -1.71 -29.58
N LEU A 428 -11.04 -0.92 -29.98
CA LEU A 428 -10.46 0.12 -29.11
C LEU A 428 -11.49 1.17 -28.73
N ARG A 429 -11.50 1.57 -27.45
CA ARG A 429 -12.35 2.66 -26.92
C ARG A 429 -11.57 3.70 -26.11
N GLU A 430 -10.40 3.32 -25.58
CA GLU A 430 -9.49 4.19 -24.84
C GLU A 430 -8.03 3.85 -25.17
N ALA A 431 -7.17 4.86 -25.32
CA ALA A 431 -5.72 4.65 -25.32
C ALA A 431 -4.97 5.81 -24.64
N LYS A 432 -3.78 5.52 -24.12
CA LYS A 432 -2.90 6.47 -23.42
C LYS A 432 -1.47 6.28 -23.88
N PHE A 433 -0.81 7.37 -24.26
CA PHE A 433 0.60 7.36 -24.68
C PHE A 433 1.37 8.39 -23.84
N HIS A 434 2.45 7.95 -23.20
CA HIS A 434 3.34 8.81 -22.43
C HIS A 434 4.70 8.84 -23.12
N PHE A 435 5.00 9.95 -23.79
CA PHE A 435 6.23 10.10 -24.55
C PHE A 435 7.31 10.74 -23.67
N ASN A 436 8.50 10.16 -23.69
CA ASN A 436 9.70 10.75 -23.12
C ASN A 436 10.61 11.17 -24.29
N PRO A 437 10.44 12.36 -24.88
CA PRO A 437 11.06 12.70 -26.17
C PRO A 437 12.58 12.85 -26.06
N SER A 438 13.32 11.93 -26.68
CA SER A 438 14.77 12.05 -26.90
C SER A 438 15.09 12.96 -28.09
N SER A 439 14.19 13.07 -29.07
CA SER A 439 14.16 14.13 -30.09
C SER A 439 12.72 14.62 -30.29
N LYS A 440 12.53 15.86 -30.78
CA LYS A 440 11.23 16.54 -30.73
C LYS A 440 10.31 16.31 -31.94
N ASP A 441 10.88 15.94 -33.09
CA ASP A 441 10.13 15.92 -34.36
C ASP A 441 9.75 14.49 -34.80
N SER A 442 10.49 13.47 -34.34
CA SER A 442 10.34 12.08 -34.77
C SER A 442 8.94 11.52 -34.52
N TYR A 443 8.44 11.62 -33.28
CA TYR A 443 7.20 10.97 -32.84
C TYR A 443 5.94 11.54 -33.50
N ILE A 444 5.96 12.78 -34.01
CA ILE A 444 4.80 13.38 -34.70
C ILE A 444 4.53 12.63 -36.01
N SER A 445 5.58 12.24 -36.73
CA SER A 445 5.44 11.45 -37.97
C SER A 445 4.89 10.04 -37.71
N GLU A 446 5.25 9.44 -36.57
CA GLU A 446 4.80 8.11 -36.17
C GLU A 446 3.34 8.14 -35.68
N LEU A 447 2.95 9.17 -34.91
CA LEU A 447 1.56 9.44 -34.57
C LEU A 447 0.69 9.68 -35.82
N GLN A 448 1.18 10.43 -36.80
CA GLN A 448 0.44 10.66 -38.05
C GLN A 448 0.24 9.38 -38.86
N LYS A 449 1.22 8.46 -38.89
CA LYS A 449 1.06 7.11 -39.46
C LYS A 449 0.04 6.30 -38.67
N PHE A 450 0.17 6.27 -37.34
CA PHE A 450 -0.78 5.59 -36.45
C PHE A 450 -2.22 6.07 -36.68
N PHE A 451 -2.49 7.37 -36.73
CA PHE A 451 -3.82 7.90 -37.02
C PHE A 451 -4.27 7.72 -38.48
N GLY A 452 -3.33 7.70 -39.43
CA GLY A 452 -3.60 7.48 -40.85
C GLY A 452 -4.13 6.08 -41.16
N ASN A 453 -3.69 5.08 -40.39
CA ASN A 453 -4.07 3.67 -40.58
C ASN A 453 -5.53 3.33 -40.18
N PHE A 454 -6.34 4.30 -39.73
CA PHE A 454 -7.68 4.03 -39.18
C PHE A 454 -8.76 5.03 -39.62
N ASP A 455 -9.72 4.57 -40.43
CA ASP A 455 -10.99 5.29 -40.72
C ASP A 455 -12.05 5.15 -39.62
N GLN A 456 -11.84 4.21 -38.68
CA GLN A 456 -12.73 3.94 -37.55
C GLN A 456 -12.63 4.95 -36.38
N PHE A 457 -11.66 5.87 -36.39
CA PHE A 457 -11.44 6.83 -35.29
C PHE A 457 -12.31 8.10 -35.33
N LYS A 458 -13.43 8.10 -36.06
CA LYS A 458 -14.36 9.25 -36.14
C LYS A 458 -14.95 9.65 -34.77
N ASP A 459 -15.16 8.68 -33.88
CA ASP A 459 -15.75 8.92 -32.55
C ASP A 459 -14.72 9.24 -31.45
N PHE A 460 -13.42 9.26 -31.76
CA PHE A 460 -12.36 9.42 -30.76
C PHE A 460 -12.00 10.88 -30.50
N LYS A 461 -11.98 11.29 -29.24
CA LYS A 461 -11.51 12.60 -28.80
C LYS A 461 -10.04 12.46 -28.40
N LEU A 462 -9.17 13.30 -28.97
CA LEU A 462 -7.75 13.36 -28.66
C LEU A 462 -7.51 14.38 -27.54
N ILE A 463 -6.88 13.95 -26.47
CA ILE A 463 -6.47 14.79 -25.34
C ILE A 463 -4.95 14.86 -25.33
N MET A 464 -4.40 16.06 -25.20
CA MET A 464 -2.97 16.32 -25.26
C MET A 464 -2.58 17.14 -24.04
N HIS A 465 -1.63 16.67 -23.25
CA HIS A 465 -1.19 17.32 -22.01
C HIS A 465 0.24 17.86 -22.12
N SER A 466 0.41 19.03 -21.52
CA SER A 466 1.66 19.76 -21.35
C SER A 466 1.80 20.24 -19.91
N LYS A 467 3.03 20.58 -19.50
CA LYS A 467 3.35 21.15 -18.18
C LYS A 467 2.50 22.35 -17.81
N GLN A 468 2.02 23.12 -18.79
CA GLN A 468 1.17 24.30 -18.56
C GLN A 468 -0.13 24.31 -19.37
N ASN A 469 -0.26 23.48 -20.41
CA ASN A 469 -1.38 23.49 -21.35
C ASN A 469 -2.10 22.14 -21.46
N MET A 470 -3.34 22.17 -21.91
CA MET A 470 -4.11 21.00 -22.35
C MET A 470 -4.79 21.35 -23.67
N THR A 471 -4.75 20.45 -24.63
CA THR A 471 -5.47 20.58 -25.91
C THR A 471 -6.41 19.39 -26.05
N ILE A 472 -7.66 19.65 -26.42
CA ILE A 472 -8.65 18.64 -26.76
C ILE A 472 -9.03 18.85 -28.21
N LEU A 473 -8.88 17.82 -29.05
CA LEU A 473 -9.42 17.78 -30.41
C LEU A 473 -10.57 16.79 -30.43
N GLU A 474 -11.73 17.16 -30.96
CA GLU A 474 -12.85 16.25 -31.14
C GLU A 474 -12.61 15.22 -32.26
N ASN A 475 -11.68 15.51 -33.17
CA ASN A 475 -11.27 14.68 -34.29
C ASN A 475 -9.74 14.48 -34.28
N PRO A 476 -9.19 13.25 -34.17
CA PRO A 476 -7.75 13.04 -34.03
C PRO A 476 -6.96 13.39 -35.30
N ARG A 477 -7.63 13.46 -36.47
CA ARG A 477 -6.99 13.81 -37.75
C ARG A 477 -6.50 15.26 -37.79
N GLU A 478 -7.03 16.13 -36.92
CA GLU A 478 -6.61 17.53 -36.76
C GLU A 478 -5.27 17.68 -36.03
N VAL A 479 -4.66 16.60 -35.53
CA VAL A 479 -3.32 16.64 -34.91
C VAL A 479 -2.24 17.20 -35.86
N ARG A 480 -2.49 17.22 -37.18
CA ARG A 480 -1.69 17.91 -38.19
C ARG A 480 -1.43 19.39 -37.87
N PHE A 481 -2.33 20.06 -37.13
CA PHE A 481 -2.18 21.46 -36.74
C PHE A 481 -1.36 21.64 -35.44
N VAL A 482 -1.02 20.57 -34.73
CA VAL A 482 -0.38 20.62 -33.41
C VAL A 482 1.14 20.46 -33.56
N ARG A 483 1.85 21.60 -33.43
CA ARG A 483 3.31 21.68 -33.60
C ARG A 483 4.14 21.00 -32.50
N TYR A 484 3.54 20.54 -31.40
CA TYR A 484 4.28 20.07 -30.22
C TYR A 484 3.41 19.26 -29.24
N ILE A 485 3.93 18.15 -28.73
CA ILE A 485 3.31 17.31 -27.68
C ILE A 485 4.35 17.11 -26.56
N ASP A 486 3.99 17.47 -25.33
CA ASP A 486 4.99 17.72 -24.26
C ASP A 486 5.22 16.51 -23.33
N GLU A 487 4.15 15.83 -22.89
CA GLU A 487 4.23 14.82 -21.81
C GLU A 487 3.30 13.61 -22.01
N LYS A 488 2.03 13.83 -22.38
CA LYS A 488 1.03 12.75 -22.44
C LYS A 488 -0.04 13.00 -23.51
N LEU A 489 -0.47 11.92 -24.14
CA LEU A 489 -1.60 11.82 -25.05
C LEU A 489 -2.64 10.86 -24.45
N GLU A 490 -3.93 11.20 -24.56
CA GLU A 490 -5.04 10.28 -24.33
C GLU A 490 -5.96 10.27 -25.56
N LEU A 491 -6.57 9.13 -25.83
CA LEU A 491 -7.58 8.91 -26.84
C LEU A 491 -8.78 8.31 -26.13
N THR A 492 -9.97 8.88 -26.28
CA THR A 492 -11.18 8.28 -25.71
C THR A 492 -12.42 8.58 -26.53
N THR A 493 -13.28 7.57 -26.68
CA THR A 493 -14.63 7.75 -27.25
C THR A 493 -15.60 8.44 -26.28
N SER A 494 -15.33 8.35 -24.97
CA SER A 494 -16.24 8.70 -23.87
C SER A 494 -16.17 10.19 -23.49
N LYS A 495 -17.28 10.92 -23.73
CA LYS A 495 -17.49 12.31 -23.25
C LYS A 495 -17.25 12.44 -21.73
N SER A 496 -17.67 11.44 -20.95
CA SER A 496 -17.45 11.42 -19.50
C SER A 496 -15.97 11.27 -19.11
N SER A 497 -15.18 10.56 -19.91
CA SER A 497 -13.74 10.39 -19.66
C SER A 497 -13.00 11.70 -19.92
N VAL A 498 -13.32 12.42 -21.00
CA VAL A 498 -12.72 13.75 -21.27
C VAL A 498 -13.00 14.74 -20.13
N LEU A 499 -14.25 14.79 -19.62
CA LEU A 499 -14.62 15.65 -18.49
C LEU A 499 -13.83 15.32 -17.21
N ARG A 500 -13.60 14.03 -16.92
CA ARG A 500 -12.75 13.60 -15.79
C ARG A 500 -11.28 13.99 -16.01
N SER A 501 -10.74 13.86 -17.22
CA SER A 501 -9.38 14.27 -17.54
C SER A 501 -9.19 15.79 -17.41
N VAL A 502 -10.19 16.61 -17.76
CA VAL A 502 -10.18 18.07 -17.54
C VAL A 502 -10.19 18.41 -16.05
N ASP A 503 -11.12 17.87 -15.28
CA ASP A 503 -11.20 18.13 -13.83
C ASP A 503 -9.91 17.66 -13.10
N SER A 504 -9.38 16.48 -13.45
CA SER A 504 -8.12 15.96 -12.92
C SER A 504 -6.92 16.84 -13.29
N TRP A 505 -6.86 17.36 -14.53
CA TRP A 505 -5.80 18.25 -14.97
C TRP A 505 -5.87 19.64 -14.31
N LEU A 506 -7.08 20.19 -14.09
CA LEU A 506 -7.30 21.43 -13.34
C LEU A 506 -6.93 21.31 -11.85
N ARG A 507 -7.02 20.10 -11.25
CA ARG A 507 -6.50 19.83 -9.90
C ARG A 507 -4.96 19.74 -9.86
N ALA A 508 -4.30 19.44 -10.98
CA ALA A 508 -2.90 19.03 -11.03
C ALA A 508 -1.95 20.22 -11.29
N LEU A 509 -1.78 21.09 -10.28
CA LEU A 509 -1.07 22.38 -10.31
C LEU A 509 -1.86 23.49 -11.02
N HIS A 510 -1.44 24.75 -10.84
CA HIS A 510 -2.04 25.93 -11.46
C HIS A 510 -1.73 26.02 -12.97
N ARG A 511 -2.31 25.10 -13.76
CA ARG A 511 -2.13 25.02 -15.21
C ARG A 511 -2.75 26.24 -15.91
N LYS A 512 -2.12 26.75 -16.96
CA LYS A 512 -2.43 28.08 -17.51
C LYS A 512 -3.52 28.09 -18.57
N ARG A 513 -3.58 27.09 -19.46
CA ARG A 513 -4.43 27.20 -20.65
C ARG A 513 -5.00 25.86 -21.14
N LEU A 514 -6.34 25.81 -21.26
CA LEU A 514 -7.05 24.75 -21.98
C LEU A 514 -7.41 25.26 -23.38
N THR A 515 -7.21 24.45 -24.40
CA THR A 515 -7.64 24.72 -25.78
C THR A 515 -8.57 23.60 -26.19
N VAL A 516 -9.76 23.93 -26.68
CA VAL A 516 -10.70 22.98 -27.26
C VAL A 516 -10.81 23.29 -28.74
N VAL A 517 -10.67 22.27 -29.58
CA VAL A 517 -10.95 22.30 -31.02
C VAL A 517 -12.03 21.25 -31.27
N SER A 518 -13.23 21.70 -31.64
CA SER A 518 -14.44 20.89 -31.60
C SER A 518 -15.53 21.52 -32.45
N SER A 519 -15.79 20.92 -33.60
CA SER A 519 -16.88 21.31 -34.52
C SER A 519 -18.28 21.00 -33.96
N SER A 520 -18.38 20.24 -32.86
CA SER A 520 -19.61 20.11 -32.08
C SER A 520 -19.77 21.22 -31.04
N SER A 521 -20.71 22.14 -31.29
CA SER A 521 -21.11 23.12 -30.27
C SER A 521 -21.57 22.46 -28.96
N GLU A 522 -22.15 21.24 -29.02
CA GLU A 522 -22.60 20.48 -27.84
C GLU A 522 -21.47 19.86 -27.00
N PHE A 523 -20.29 19.63 -27.59
CA PHE A 523 -19.12 19.23 -26.81
C PHE A 523 -18.48 20.45 -26.14
N SER A 524 -18.27 21.53 -26.91
CA SER A 524 -17.74 22.80 -26.41
C SER A 524 -18.60 23.42 -25.29
N LYS A 525 -19.94 23.41 -25.41
CA LYS A 525 -20.88 23.81 -24.34
C LYS A 525 -20.67 23.04 -23.05
N CYS A 526 -20.37 21.74 -23.10
CA CYS A 526 -20.17 20.93 -21.89
C CYS A 526 -18.84 21.23 -21.19
N ILE A 527 -17.77 21.52 -21.94
CA ILE A 527 -16.51 22.01 -21.35
C ILE A 527 -16.73 23.41 -20.74
N HIS A 528 -17.45 24.29 -21.44
CA HIS A 528 -17.81 25.61 -20.96
C HIS A 528 -18.60 25.53 -19.63
N THR A 529 -19.64 24.70 -19.57
CA THR A 529 -20.47 24.48 -18.37
C THR A 529 -19.61 23.99 -17.19
N LEU A 530 -18.72 23.02 -17.39
CA LEU A 530 -17.82 22.51 -16.34
C LEU A 530 -16.93 23.62 -15.71
N ILE A 531 -16.57 24.63 -16.51
CA ILE A 531 -15.65 25.73 -16.16
C ILE A 531 -16.39 26.96 -15.60
N MET A 532 -17.58 27.27 -16.11
CA MET A 532 -18.36 28.44 -15.73
C MET A 532 -19.28 28.18 -14.53
N ASN A 533 -19.95 27.02 -14.48
CA ASN A 533 -20.73 26.55 -13.32
C ASN A 533 -19.81 26.00 -12.20
N ARG A 534 -18.76 26.78 -11.89
CA ARG A 534 -17.77 26.52 -10.84
C ARG A 534 -18.21 27.02 -9.46
N GLU A 535 -19.11 28.02 -9.46
CA GLU A 535 -19.62 28.70 -8.26
C GLU A 535 -20.91 28.03 -7.73
N ASP A 536 -21.71 27.41 -8.60
CA ASP A 536 -22.94 26.68 -8.28
C ASP A 536 -22.73 25.52 -7.27
N ASP A 537 -21.54 24.91 -7.26
CA ASP A 537 -21.19 23.73 -6.46
C ASP A 537 -20.42 24.13 -5.18
N SER A 538 -21.05 25.01 -4.39
CA SER A 538 -20.47 25.63 -3.19
C SER A 538 -20.00 24.64 -2.12
N TYR A 539 -20.53 23.41 -2.12
CA TYR A 539 -20.21 22.36 -1.14
C TYR A 539 -19.10 21.39 -1.58
N CYS A 540 -18.54 21.53 -2.79
CA CYS A 540 -17.62 20.55 -3.40
C CYS A 540 -16.34 20.21 -2.61
N CYS A 541 -16.02 20.93 -1.52
CA CYS A 541 -14.93 20.61 -0.58
C CYS A 541 -15.32 20.74 0.91
N ARG A 542 -16.60 20.66 1.28
CA ARG A 542 -17.07 20.87 2.67
C ARG A 542 -16.38 19.95 3.71
N TYR A 543 -15.98 18.75 3.30
CA TYR A 543 -15.39 17.72 4.18
C TYR A 543 -13.90 17.45 3.92
N TYR A 544 -13.23 18.23 3.07
CA TYR A 544 -11.83 18.01 2.69
C TYR A 544 -10.92 19.17 3.09
N SER A 545 -9.82 18.87 3.78
CA SER A 545 -8.82 19.86 4.21
C SER A 545 -8.01 20.48 3.05
N ARG A 546 -8.06 19.86 1.86
CA ARG A 546 -7.55 20.44 0.61
C ARG A 546 -8.72 20.89 -0.25
N LYS A 547 -8.80 22.19 -0.51
CA LYS A 547 -9.76 22.78 -1.44
C LYS A 547 -9.44 22.38 -2.88
N CYS A 548 -10.46 22.22 -3.72
CA CYS A 548 -10.31 21.88 -5.14
C CYS A 548 -10.00 23.12 -5.99
N TRP A 549 -9.69 22.89 -7.27
CA TRP A 549 -9.34 23.94 -8.24
C TRP A 549 -10.36 25.09 -8.30
N ARG A 550 -11.66 24.83 -8.13
CA ARG A 550 -12.74 25.83 -8.13
C ARG A 550 -12.49 26.95 -7.10
N HIS A 551 -11.97 26.61 -5.92
CA HIS A 551 -11.64 27.59 -4.86
C HIS A 551 -10.35 28.38 -5.14
N TYR A 552 -9.44 27.84 -5.96
CA TYR A 552 -8.19 28.51 -6.33
C TYR A 552 -8.32 29.33 -7.61
N LEU A 553 -9.44 29.26 -8.34
CA LEU A 553 -9.60 30.00 -9.57
C LEU A 553 -9.93 31.48 -9.26
N ALA A 554 -9.16 32.39 -9.85
CA ALA A 554 -9.39 33.83 -9.77
C ALA A 554 -10.31 34.32 -10.90
N GLY A 555 -10.27 33.65 -12.05
CA GLY A 555 -11.12 33.92 -13.20
C GLY A 555 -10.64 33.19 -14.45
N VAL A 556 -11.45 33.22 -15.51
CA VAL A 556 -11.15 32.59 -16.80
C VAL A 556 -11.30 33.64 -17.89
N LYS A 557 -10.28 33.79 -18.74
CA LYS A 557 -10.40 34.56 -19.98
C LYS A 557 -10.70 33.57 -21.11
N MET A 558 -11.80 33.77 -21.82
CA MET A 558 -12.11 33.02 -23.03
C MET A 558 -11.64 33.80 -24.27
N SER A 559 -11.22 33.09 -25.32
CA SER A 559 -11.04 33.66 -26.64
C SER A 559 -11.35 32.61 -27.72
N GLU A 560 -12.25 32.97 -28.62
CA GLU A 560 -12.56 32.24 -29.85
C GLU A 560 -11.79 32.88 -31.00
N ILE A 561 -11.29 32.07 -31.95
CA ILE A 561 -10.48 32.56 -33.06
C ILE A 561 -11.32 32.55 -34.33
N LEU A 562 -11.88 33.72 -34.68
CA LEU A 562 -12.82 33.95 -35.79
C LEU A 562 -12.32 33.54 -37.19
N ASN A 563 -11.06 33.13 -37.34
CA ASN A 563 -10.51 32.66 -38.61
C ASN A 563 -10.70 31.14 -38.76
N ASN A 564 -11.90 30.76 -39.18
CA ASN A 564 -12.23 29.50 -39.86
C ASN A 564 -11.77 28.20 -39.15
N SER A 565 -11.87 28.15 -37.82
CA SER A 565 -11.66 26.92 -37.02
C SER A 565 -12.45 26.95 -35.72
N ASP A 566 -13.09 25.82 -35.36
CA ASP A 566 -13.97 25.69 -34.19
C ASP A 566 -13.19 25.61 -32.88
N LYS A 567 -12.52 26.71 -32.52
CA LYS A 567 -11.43 26.73 -31.53
C LYS A 567 -11.68 27.73 -30.40
N THR A 568 -12.08 27.20 -29.24
CA THR A 568 -12.23 27.95 -27.98
C THR A 568 -10.99 27.78 -27.11
N THR A 569 -10.42 28.89 -26.64
CA THR A 569 -9.27 28.89 -25.72
C THR A 569 -9.67 29.48 -24.37
N TYR A 570 -9.31 28.80 -23.28
CA TYR A 570 -9.56 29.20 -21.89
C TYR A 570 -8.23 29.44 -21.18
N GLU A 571 -7.95 30.67 -20.77
CA GLU A 571 -6.78 31.04 -19.97
C GLU A 571 -7.18 31.25 -18.50
N PHE A 572 -6.60 30.44 -17.62
CA PHE A 572 -6.96 30.37 -16.20
C PHE A 572 -6.05 31.29 -15.35
N LYS A 573 -6.66 32.22 -14.62
CA LYS A 573 -6.00 32.98 -13.57
C LYS A 573 -6.22 32.27 -12.23
N TRP A 574 -5.16 32.12 -11.43
CA TRP A 574 -5.19 31.40 -10.16
C TRP A 574 -4.84 32.32 -8.98
N ARG A 575 -5.48 32.08 -7.84
CA ARG A 575 -5.21 32.69 -6.54
C ARG A 575 -4.10 31.90 -5.84
N SER A 576 -3.25 32.59 -5.08
CA SER A 576 -2.24 31.96 -4.22
C SER A 576 -2.85 31.27 -2.99
N THR A 577 -4.01 31.74 -2.54
CA THR A 577 -4.82 31.16 -1.46
C THR A 577 -6.20 30.76 -1.97
N PRO A 578 -6.82 29.67 -1.45
CA PRO A 578 -8.18 29.32 -1.84
C PRO A 578 -9.18 30.27 -1.18
N VAL A 579 -10.31 30.53 -1.83
CA VAL A 579 -11.46 31.17 -1.19
C VAL A 579 -12.04 30.23 -0.11
N SER A 580 -12.59 30.80 0.96
CA SER A 580 -13.50 30.10 1.87
C SER A 580 -14.75 29.59 1.11
N CYS A 581 -15.39 28.56 1.66
CA CYS A 581 -16.82 28.33 1.37
C CYS A 581 -17.63 29.33 2.22
#